data_AF-A0A916QZR4-F1
#
_entry.id   AF-A0A916QZR4-F1
#
_cell.length_a   1.000
_cell.length_b   1.000
_cell.length_c   1.000
_cell.angle_alpha   90.00
_cell.angle_beta   90.00
_cell.angle_gamma   90.00
#
_symmetry.space_group_name_H-M   'P 1'
#
loop_
_entity.id
_entity.type
_entity.pdbx_description
1 polymer ?
#
loop_
_entity_poly.entity_id
_entity_poly.type
_entity_poly.pdbx_seq_one_letter_code
_entity_poly.pdbx_strand_id
1 'polypeptide(L)'
;MIGDPDAPPKETLDPEILIWCETHNFILVTNNRKSMPKHLADHLAEGRHIPGIFIIDPSKNIGEILTELIIIAGASFVNEYQDRFEYLPLSK
;
A
#
# COMPACT_ATOMS: atom_id res chain seq x y z
N MET A 1 1.35 -2.47 -13.08
CA MET A 1 0.38 -1.38 -13.34
C MET A 1 -1.01 -1.96 -13.53
N ILE A 2 -2.10 -1.21 -13.34
CA ILE A 2 -3.46 -1.72 -13.66
C ILE A 2 -3.47 -2.09 -15.15
N GLY A 3 -3.57 -3.40 -15.46
CA GLY A 3 -3.48 -3.94 -16.82
C GLY A 3 -2.22 -4.74 -17.14
N ASP A 4 -1.27 -4.91 -16.22
CA ASP A 4 -0.25 -5.96 -16.36
C ASP A 4 -0.90 -7.34 -16.27
N PRO A 5 -0.44 -8.34 -17.06
CA PRO A 5 -1.05 -9.67 -17.10
C PRO A 5 -1.06 -10.39 -15.74
N ASP A 6 -0.13 -10.02 -14.84
CA ASP A 6 0.00 -10.61 -13.50
C ASP A 6 -0.62 -9.75 -12.38
N ALA A 7 -1.27 -8.63 -12.73
CA ALA A 7 -1.96 -7.80 -11.75
C ALA A 7 -3.32 -8.42 -11.35
N PRO A 8 -3.77 -8.23 -10.10
CA PRO A 8 -5.08 -8.70 -9.70
C PRO A 8 -6.18 -8.08 -10.57
N PRO A 9 -7.22 -8.83 -10.95
CA PRO A 9 -8.31 -8.29 -11.74
C PRO A 9 -9.02 -7.15 -11.01
N LYS A 10 -9.76 -6.33 -11.76
CA LYS A 10 -10.68 -5.37 -11.13
C LYS A 10 -11.67 -6.13 -10.23
N GLU A 11 -12.07 -5.49 -9.14
CA GLU A 11 -12.99 -6.05 -8.13
C GLU A 11 -12.40 -7.20 -7.30
N THR A 12 -11.09 -7.47 -7.38
CA THR A 12 -10.38 -8.31 -6.40
C THR A 12 -10.68 -7.82 -4.98
N LEU A 13 -10.93 -8.75 -4.06
CA LEU A 13 -11.27 -8.42 -2.68
C LEU A 13 -10.07 -7.79 -1.96
N ASP A 14 -10.32 -6.85 -1.05
CA ASP A 14 -9.27 -6.17 -0.27
C ASP A 14 -8.28 -7.17 0.40
N PRO A 15 -8.72 -8.28 1.05
CA PRO A 15 -7.78 -9.27 1.60
C PRO A 15 -6.90 -9.93 0.55
N GLU A 16 -7.45 -10.26 -0.63
CA GLU A 16 -6.70 -10.90 -1.71
C GLU A 16 -5.64 -9.96 -2.31
N ILE A 17 -5.91 -8.66 -2.32
CA ILE A 17 -4.91 -7.64 -2.70
C ILE A 17 -3.73 -7.68 -1.72
N LEU A 18 -3.97 -7.82 -0.41
CA LEU A 18 -2.89 -7.92 0.58
C LEU A 18 -2.03 -9.17 0.37
N ILE A 19 -2.65 -10.30 0.06
CA ILE A 19 -1.95 -11.55 -0.30
C ILE A 19 -1.05 -11.35 -1.53
N TRP A 20 -1.57 -10.65 -2.54
CA TRP A 20 -0.82 -10.37 -3.75
C TRP A 20 0.37 -9.43 -3.46
N CYS A 21 0.16 -8.38 -2.65
CA CYS A 21 1.22 -7.47 -2.20
C CYS A 21 2.32 -8.19 -1.41
N GLU A 22 1.96 -9.07 -0.48
CA GLU A 22 2.89 -9.95 0.25
C GLU A 22 3.73 -10.80 -0.72
N THR A 23 3.05 -11.50 -1.64
CA THR A 23 3.69 -12.45 -2.56
C THR A 23 4.68 -11.77 -3.50
N HIS A 24 4.39 -10.55 -3.94
CA HIS A 24 5.22 -9.81 -4.90
C HIS A 24 6.12 -8.77 -4.24
N ASN A 25 6.13 -8.69 -2.91
CA ASN A 25 6.86 -7.69 -2.16
C ASN A 25 6.55 -6.25 -2.62
N PHE A 26 5.27 -5.95 -2.79
CA PHE A 26 4.78 -4.60 -3.14
C PHE A 26 4.16 -3.87 -1.94
N ILE A 27 4.46 -2.57 -1.84
CA ILE A 27 3.72 -1.65 -0.97
C ILE A 27 2.38 -1.30 -1.62
N LEU A 28 1.29 -1.39 -0.87
CA LEU A 28 -0.04 -1.02 -1.34
C LEU A 28 -0.25 0.48 -1.21
N VAL A 29 -0.57 1.17 -2.32
CA VAL A 29 -1.04 2.57 -2.29
C VAL A 29 -2.54 2.59 -2.53
N THR A 30 -3.33 3.10 -1.58
CA THR A 30 -4.80 3.07 -1.64
C THR A 30 -5.46 4.29 -0.99
N ASN A 31 -6.66 4.65 -1.40
CA ASN A 31 -7.50 5.64 -0.69
C ASN A 31 -8.54 4.99 0.23
N ASN A 32 -8.54 3.65 0.32
CA ASN A 32 -9.45 2.90 1.17
C ASN A 32 -9.05 3.02 2.64
N ARG A 33 -9.40 4.15 3.27
CA ARG A 33 -9.17 4.37 4.70
C ARG A 33 -10.15 3.63 5.61
N LYS A 34 -11.22 3.06 5.05
CA LYS A 34 -12.38 2.59 5.84
C LYS A 34 -12.27 1.11 6.19
N SER A 35 -12.07 0.23 5.20
CA SER A 35 -11.97 -1.21 5.45
C SER A 35 -10.53 -1.70 5.57
N MET A 36 -9.57 -1.01 4.93
CA MET A 36 -8.18 -1.47 4.88
C MET A 36 -7.49 -1.67 6.24
N PRO A 37 -7.66 -0.81 7.27
CA PRO A 37 -7.07 -1.06 8.59
C PRO A 37 -7.52 -2.40 9.20
N LYS A 38 -8.78 -2.77 8.99
CA LYS A 38 -9.31 -4.04 9.45
C LYS A 38 -8.71 -5.20 8.66
N HIS A 39 -8.67 -5.10 7.34
CA HIS A 39 -8.07 -6.13 6.49
C HIS A 39 -6.59 -6.35 6.80
N LEU A 40 -5.83 -5.29 7.10
CA LEU A 40 -4.46 -5.39 7.56
C LEU A 40 -4.39 -6.13 8.91
N ALA A 41 -5.21 -5.76 9.89
CA ALA A 41 -5.22 -6.43 11.19
C ALA A 41 -5.54 -7.93 11.08
N ASP A 42 -6.54 -8.29 10.26
CA ASP A 42 -6.92 -9.68 10.00
C ASP A 42 -5.76 -10.43 9.32
N HIS A 43 -5.08 -9.81 8.35
CA HIS A 43 -3.92 -10.39 7.65
C HIS A 43 -2.73 -10.65 8.60
N LEU A 44 -2.40 -9.69 9.47
CA LEU A 44 -1.34 -9.85 10.47
C LEU A 44 -1.69 -10.91 11.52
N ALA A 45 -2.97 -11.03 11.90
CA ALA A 45 -3.43 -12.05 12.84
C ALA A 45 -3.27 -13.49 12.31
N GLU A 46 -3.22 -13.65 10.98
CA GLU A 46 -2.90 -14.92 10.31
C GLU A 46 -1.38 -15.22 10.26
N GLY A 47 -0.54 -14.35 10.83
CA GLY A 47 0.92 -14.48 10.80
C GLY A 47 1.55 -14.08 9.47
N ARG A 48 0.80 -13.34 8.64
CA ARG A 48 1.23 -12.85 7.33
C ARG A 48 1.76 -11.43 7.46
N HIS A 49 2.56 -11.02 6.47
CA HIS A 49 3.21 -9.71 6.52
C HIS A 49 3.15 -9.04 5.15
N ILE A 50 3.11 -7.71 5.16
CA ILE A 50 3.17 -6.93 3.92
C ILE A 50 4.27 -5.88 3.99
N PRO A 51 4.86 -5.49 2.84
CA PRO A 51 5.90 -4.46 2.82
C PRO A 51 5.44 -3.08 3.32
N GLY A 52 4.14 -2.82 3.32
CA GLY A 52 3.52 -1.61 3.87
C GLY A 52 2.27 -1.16 3.12
N ILE A 53 1.55 -0.21 3.71
CA ILE A 53 0.39 0.47 3.09
C ILE A 53 0.58 1.99 3.19
N PHE A 54 0.44 2.66 2.06
CA PHE A 54 0.32 4.11 1.98
C PHE A 54 -1.11 4.55 1.64
N ILE A 55 -1.68 5.39 2.49
CA ILE A 55 -2.99 6.00 2.29
C ILE A 55 -2.87 7.34 1.62
N ILE A 56 -3.49 7.46 0.45
CA ILE A 56 -3.57 8.71 -0.30
C ILE A 56 -4.94 9.36 -0.14
N ASP A 57 -4.94 10.68 -0.10
CA ASP A 57 -6.15 11.49 -0.24
C ASP A 57 -6.31 11.87 -1.73
N PRO A 58 -7.35 11.38 -2.43
CA PRO A 58 -7.55 11.67 -3.85
C PRO A 58 -7.88 13.14 -4.14
N SER A 59 -8.19 13.95 -3.11
CA SER A 59 -8.38 15.39 -3.27
C SER A 59 -7.05 16.18 -3.33
N LYS A 60 -5.93 15.55 -2.96
CA LYS A 60 -4.59 16.17 -3.05
C LYS A 60 -4.03 16.10 -4.46
N ASN A 61 -3.04 16.95 -4.72
CA ASN A 61 -2.36 16.97 -6.01
C ASN A 61 -1.60 15.66 -6.23
N ILE A 62 -1.95 14.94 -7.30
CA ILE A 62 -1.30 13.67 -7.64
C ILE A 62 0.20 13.81 -7.90
N GLY A 63 0.66 14.95 -8.42
CA GLY A 63 2.07 15.24 -8.64
C GLY A 63 2.87 15.35 -7.35
N GLU A 64 2.27 15.90 -6.29
CA GLU A 64 2.90 15.95 -4.95
C GLU A 64 3.02 14.54 -4.36
N ILE A 65 1.95 13.74 -4.44
CA ILE A 65 1.96 12.34 -3.99
C ILE A 65 3.02 11.53 -4.74
N LEU A 66 3.11 11.68 -6.06
CA LEU A 66 4.11 10.98 -6.88
C LEU A 66 5.54 11.39 -6.52
N THR A 67 5.77 12.70 -6.32
CA THR A 67 7.09 13.21 -5.94
C THR A 67 7.55 12.59 -4.62
N GLU A 68 6.65 12.50 -3.65
CA GLU A 68 6.97 11.91 -2.37
C GLU A 68 7.17 10.39 -2.44
N LEU A 69 6.37 9.66 -3.21
CA LEU A 69 6.59 8.23 -3.44
C LEU A 69 7.97 7.96 -4.05
N ILE A 70 8.43 8.81 -4.98
CA ILE A 70 9.79 8.73 -5.54
C ILE A 70 10.85 8.97 -4.47
N ILE A 71 10.65 9.96 -3.58
CA ILE A 71 11.57 10.24 -2.47
C ILE A 71 11.62 9.05 -1.51
N ILE A 72 10.48 8.51 -1.10
CA ILE A 72 10.38 7.34 -0.22
C ILE A 72 11.12 6.16 -0.86
N ALA A 73 10.89 5.88 -2.14
CA ALA A 73 11.56 4.79 -2.84
C ALA A 73 13.09 4.95 -2.90
N GLY A 74 13.61 6.18 -2.94
CA GLY A 74 15.05 6.45 -3.00
C GLY A 74 15.75 6.60 -1.64
N ALA A 75 15.00 6.92 -0.58
CA ALA A 75 15.56 7.24 0.73
C ALA A 75 15.25 6.21 1.83
N SER A 76 14.33 5.27 1.56
CA SER A 76 13.89 4.31 2.57
C SER A 76 14.87 3.17 2.81
N PHE A 77 14.83 2.63 4.02
CA PHE A 77 15.52 1.38 4.36
C PHE A 77 14.69 0.17 3.94
N VAL A 78 15.37 -0.96 3.75
CA VAL A 78 14.70 -2.25 3.53
C VAL A 78 13.77 -2.54 4.71
N ASN A 79 12.52 -2.86 4.40
CA ASN A 79 11.45 -3.16 5.37
C ASN A 79 11.08 -2.02 6.33
N GLU A 80 11.48 -0.77 6.06
CA GLU A 80 11.15 0.39 6.91
C GLU A 80 9.64 0.54 7.14
N TYR A 81 8.85 0.19 6.13
CA TYR A 81 7.40 0.30 6.13
C TYR A 81 6.66 -1.02 6.37
N GLN A 82 7.38 -2.10 6.69
CA GLN A 82 6.78 -3.42 6.86
C GLN A 82 5.66 -3.37 7.92
N ASP A 83 4.49 -3.88 7.54
CA ASP A 83 3.25 -3.89 8.34
C ASP A 83 2.76 -2.51 8.80
N ARG A 84 3.30 -1.42 8.26
CA ARG A 84 2.91 -0.05 8.59
C ARG A 84 1.78 0.44 7.70
N PHE A 85 0.98 1.34 8.27
CA PHE A 85 -0.15 1.99 7.62
C PHE A 85 0.03 3.50 7.76
N GLU A 86 0.57 4.15 6.73
CA GLU A 86 1.00 5.56 6.79
C GLU A 86 0.19 6.43 5.83
N TYR A 87 -0.09 7.68 6.21
CA TYR A 87 -0.82 8.64 5.39
C TYR A 87 0.12 9.54 4.61
N LEU A 88 -0.11 9.70 3.31
CA LEU A 88 0.65 10.63 2.49
C LEU A 88 0.00 12.05 2.47
N PRO A 89 0.81 13.12 2.50
CA PRO A 89 2.25 13.09 2.66
C PRO A 89 2.71 12.81 4.10
N LEU A 90 3.82 12.08 4.22
CA LEU A 90 4.55 11.87 5.47
C LEU A 90 5.16 13.19 5.97
N SER A 91 5.51 14.05 5.03
CA SER A 91 6.01 15.41 5.27
C SER A 91 4.83 16.35 5.46
N LYS A 92 4.72 17.02 6.61
CA LYS A 92 3.75 18.12 6.82
C LYS A 92 4.26 19.44 6.31
#